data_AF-A0A7V8YL30-F1
#
_entry.id   AF-A0A7V8YL30-F1
#
_cell.length_a   1.000
_cell.length_b   1.000
_cell.length_c   1.000
_cell.angle_alpha   90.00
_cell.angle_beta   90.00
_cell.angle_gamma   90.00
#
_symmetry.space_group_name_H-M   'P 1'
#
loop_
_entity.id
_entity.type
_entity.pdbx_description
1 polymer ?
#
loop_
_entity_poly.entity_id
_entity_poly.type
_entity_poly.pdbx_seq_one_letter_code
_entity_poly.pdbx_strand_id
1 'polypeptide(L)'
;MRRFVFQPRWILGHLLVLAAAVACVWLGDWQWSRAHVTGSAQNWGYAFQWPLFAACFLIGWWRMLRLESLRLDEAGDAVEVHIDIPVLTPVPAPPTANIATALPADTPTQSPGTPEDERHAAYNRMLAALAAQDTAEDGQR
;
A
#
# COMPACT_ATOMS: atom_id res chain seq x y z
N MET A 1 -33.25 -8.21 -4.01
CA MET A 1 -32.16 -8.31 -3.00
C MET A 1 -31.00 -9.23 -3.43
N ARG A 2 -31.19 -10.52 -3.78
CA ARG A 2 -30.06 -11.44 -4.13
C ARG A 2 -29.31 -11.15 -5.44
N ARG A 3 -29.84 -10.29 -6.32
CA ARG A 3 -29.25 -9.96 -7.63
C ARG A 3 -28.06 -8.98 -7.54
N PHE A 4 -27.92 -8.26 -6.43
CA PHE A 4 -26.88 -7.25 -6.24
C PHE A 4 -25.53 -7.86 -5.82
N VAL A 5 -25.54 -8.96 -5.06
CA VAL A 5 -24.32 -9.62 -4.57
C VAL A 5 -23.56 -10.37 -5.68
N PHE A 6 -24.25 -10.71 -6.79
CA PHE A 6 -23.68 -11.46 -7.92
C PHE A 6 -23.51 -10.65 -9.21
N GLN A 7 -23.65 -9.34 -9.16
CA GLN A 7 -23.22 -8.49 -10.26
C GLN A 7 -21.70 -8.69 -10.44
N PRO A 8 -21.21 -9.07 -11.64
CA PRO A 8 -19.83 -9.53 -11.83
C PRO A 8 -18.78 -8.52 -11.36
N ARG A 9 -19.11 -7.22 -11.42
CA ARG A 9 -18.25 -6.14 -10.92
C ARG A 9 -17.97 -6.23 -9.40
N TRP A 10 -18.94 -6.67 -8.60
CA TRP A 10 -18.82 -6.72 -7.14
C TRP A 10 -18.12 -7.99 -6.68
N ILE A 11 -18.41 -9.12 -7.32
CA ILE A 11 -17.73 -10.41 -7.04
C ILE A 11 -16.22 -10.23 -7.22
N LEU A 12 -15.80 -9.57 -8.30
CA LEU A 12 -14.38 -9.34 -8.56
C LEU A 12 -13.72 -8.52 -7.44
N GLY A 13 -14.40 -7.48 -6.95
CA GLY A 13 -13.91 -6.68 -5.82
C GLY A 13 -13.81 -7.48 -4.52
N HIS A 14 -14.81 -8.32 -4.21
CA HIS A 14 -14.74 -9.22 -3.05
C HIS A 14 -13.57 -10.20 -3.15
N LEU A 15 -13.39 -10.82 -4.32
CA LEU A 15 -12.29 -11.77 -4.56
C LEU A 15 -10.93 -11.07 -4.43
N LEU A 16 -10.79 -9.87 -5.00
CA LEU A 16 -9.54 -9.11 -4.91
C LEU A 16 -9.18 -8.78 -3.46
N VAL A 17 -10.14 -8.27 -2.68
CA VAL A 17 -9.90 -7.90 -1.27
C VAL A 17 -9.66 -9.13 -0.41
N LEU A 18 -10.39 -10.23 -0.64
CA LEU A 18 -10.14 -11.49 0.06
C LEU A 18 -8.75 -12.04 -0.27
N ALA A 19 -8.35 -12.03 -1.55
CA ALA A 19 -7.02 -12.46 -1.96
C ALA A 19 -5.92 -11.60 -1.30
N ALA A 20 -6.09 -10.28 -1.27
CA ALA A 20 -5.16 -9.36 -0.61
C ALA A 20 -5.09 -9.60 0.91
N ALA A 21 -6.23 -9.81 1.57
CA ALA A 21 -6.29 -10.10 3.00
C ALA A 21 -5.62 -11.44 3.34
N VAL A 22 -5.89 -12.50 2.55
CA VAL A 22 -5.24 -13.80 2.70
C VAL A 22 -3.74 -13.69 2.48
N ALA A 23 -3.30 -12.97 1.45
CA ALA A 23 -1.88 -12.73 1.20
C ALA A 23 -1.20 -12.02 2.38
N CYS A 24 -1.84 -10.99 2.94
CA CYS A 24 -1.32 -10.28 4.12
C CYS A 24 -1.22 -11.21 5.34
N VAL A 25 -2.25 -11.99 5.64
CA VAL A 25 -2.21 -12.93 6.78
C VAL A 25 -1.14 -14.01 6.57
N TRP A 26 -1.00 -14.53 5.35
CA TRP A 26 0.03 -15.49 5.01
C TRP A 26 1.45 -14.93 5.15
N LEU A 27 1.68 -13.69 4.70
CA LEU A 27 2.94 -12.99 4.94
C LEU A 27 3.20 -12.75 6.43
N GLY A 28 2.17 -12.41 7.20
CA GLY A 28 2.24 -12.25 8.65
C GLY A 28 2.65 -13.54 9.36
N ASP A 29 2.05 -14.67 8.99
CA ASP A 29 2.37 -15.99 9.54
C ASP A 29 3.81 -16.42 9.19
N TRP A 30 4.24 -16.15 7.95
CA TRP A 30 5.63 -16.39 7.56
C TRP A 30 6.60 -15.52 8.37
N GLN A 31 6.28 -14.23 8.56
CA GLN A 31 7.09 -13.33 9.38
C GLN A 31 7.09 -13.72 10.85
N TRP A 32 5.99 -14.24 11.39
CA TRP A 32 5.92 -14.79 12.73
C TRP A 32 6.91 -15.94 12.90
N SER A 33 6.87 -16.91 11.99
CA SER A 33 7.84 -18.02 11.99
C SER A 33 9.30 -17.52 11.88
N ARG A 34 9.56 -16.55 11.00
CA ARG A 34 10.89 -15.93 10.84
C ARG A 34 11.34 -15.17 12.08
N ALA A 35 10.44 -14.47 12.77
CA ALA A 35 10.73 -13.71 13.98
C ALA A 35 11.21 -14.62 15.11
N HIS A 36 10.64 -15.84 15.22
CA HIS A 36 11.11 -16.85 16.18
C HIS A 36 12.52 -17.36 15.89
N VAL A 37 12.91 -17.46 14.61
CA VAL A 37 14.26 -17.94 14.23
C VAL A 37 15.33 -16.85 14.41
N THR A 38 15.00 -15.60 14.09
CA THR A 38 15.96 -14.48 14.08
C THR A 38 15.99 -13.69 15.39
N GLY A 39 14.92 -13.73 16.19
CA GLY A 39 14.79 -12.98 17.44
C GLY A 39 14.68 -11.46 17.29
N SER A 40 14.57 -10.94 16.06
CA SER A 40 14.53 -9.49 15.81
C SER A 40 13.16 -8.89 16.12
N ALA A 41 13.14 -7.82 16.92
CA ALA A 41 11.93 -7.04 17.22
C ALA A 41 11.28 -6.44 15.95
N GLN A 42 12.06 -6.16 14.90
CA GLN A 42 11.54 -5.67 13.63
C GLN A 42 10.66 -6.72 12.94
N ASN A 43 11.08 -7.99 12.96
CA ASN A 43 10.30 -9.09 12.37
C ASN A 43 8.98 -9.32 13.12
N TRP A 44 8.98 -9.15 14.44
CA TRP A 44 7.75 -9.12 15.24
C TRP A 44 6.83 -7.97 14.84
N GLY A 45 7.38 -6.77 14.61
CA GLY A 45 6.64 -5.64 14.09
C GLY A 45 5.94 -5.97 12.77
N TYR A 46 6.66 -6.56 11.82
CA TYR A 46 6.07 -6.98 10.54
C TYR A 46 5.00 -8.07 10.71
N ALA A 47 5.23 -9.05 11.57
CA ALA A 47 4.27 -10.12 11.83
C ALA A 47 2.90 -9.58 12.30
N PHE A 48 2.87 -8.47 13.06
CA PHE A 48 1.63 -7.80 13.46
C PHE A 48 1.14 -6.75 12.46
N GLN A 49 2.05 -6.09 11.74
CA GLN A 49 1.72 -5.08 10.73
C GLN A 49 0.90 -5.68 9.58
N TRP A 50 1.26 -6.87 9.11
CA TRP A 50 0.55 -7.51 7.98
C TRP A 50 -0.92 -7.82 8.30
N PRO A 51 -1.29 -8.44 9.45
CA PRO A 51 -2.68 -8.57 9.89
C PRO A 51 -3.42 -7.23 10.01
N LEU A 52 -2.75 -6.17 10.49
CA LEU A 52 -3.35 -4.85 10.58
C LEU A 52 -3.72 -4.30 9.19
N PHE A 53 -2.84 -4.49 8.19
CA PHE A 53 -3.16 -4.15 6.81
C PHE A 53 -4.32 -4.97 6.24
N ALA A 54 -4.38 -6.28 6.53
CA ALA A 54 -5.52 -7.12 6.16
C ALA A 54 -6.83 -6.55 6.72
N ALA A 55 -6.85 -6.15 8.00
CA ALA A 55 -8.00 -5.51 8.63
C ALA A 55 -8.36 -4.18 7.95
N CYS A 56 -7.37 -3.33 7.65
CA CYS A 56 -7.58 -2.07 6.93
C CYS A 56 -8.23 -2.31 5.54
N PHE A 57 -7.77 -3.29 4.77
CA PHE A 57 -8.37 -3.64 3.48
C PHE A 57 -9.82 -4.09 3.63
N LEU A 58 -10.12 -4.96 4.61
CA LEU A 58 -11.47 -5.45 4.87
C LEU A 58 -12.42 -4.32 5.31
N ILE A 59 -11.96 -3.45 6.22
CA ILE A 59 -12.74 -2.31 6.71
C ILE A 59 -12.96 -1.29 5.58
N GLY A 60 -11.93 -0.97 4.82
CA GLY A 60 -12.02 -0.06 3.67
C GLY A 60 -12.98 -0.57 2.62
N TRP A 61 -12.90 -1.87 2.28
CA TRP A 61 -13.84 -2.51 1.37
C TRP A 61 -15.26 -2.52 1.90
N TRP A 62 -15.47 -2.88 3.16
CA TRP A 62 -16.79 -2.85 3.78
C TRP A 62 -17.39 -1.45 3.79
N ARG A 63 -16.59 -0.42 4.09
CA ARG A 63 -17.02 0.97 4.06
C ARG A 63 -17.37 1.43 2.64
N MET A 64 -16.57 1.04 1.64
CA MET A 64 -16.86 1.31 0.23
C MET A 64 -18.18 0.64 -0.21
N LEU A 65 -18.36 -0.64 0.12
CA LEU A 65 -19.60 -1.37 -0.16
C LEU A 65 -20.83 -0.68 0.46
N ARG A 66 -20.68 -0.21 1.71
CA ARG A 66 -21.75 0.51 2.42
C ARG A 66 -22.07 1.86 1.78
N LEU A 67 -21.06 2.58 1.29
CA LEU A 67 -21.27 3.84 0.59
C LEU A 67 -21.97 3.63 -0.75
N GLU A 68 -21.58 2.61 -1.51
CA GLU A 68 -22.26 2.31 -2.75
C GLU A 68 -23.68 1.77 -2.52
N SER A 69 -23.90 0.91 -1.52
CA SER A 69 -25.25 0.41 -1.25
C SER A 69 -26.23 1.55 -1.02
N LEU A 70 -25.83 2.57 -0.24
CA LEU A 70 -26.62 3.78 -0.03
C LEU A 70 -26.90 4.54 -1.32
N ARG A 71 -25.87 4.73 -2.17
CA ARG A 71 -26.04 5.39 -3.48
C ARG A 71 -27.00 4.65 -4.42
N LEU A 72 -26.95 3.33 -4.41
CA LEU A 72 -27.82 2.48 -5.23
C LEU A 72 -29.25 2.48 -4.71
N ASP A 73 -29.44 2.54 -3.39
CA ASP A 73 -30.76 2.68 -2.76
C ASP A 73 -31.39 4.04 -3.13
N GLU A 74 -30.63 5.15 -3.03
CA GLU A 74 -31.07 6.49 -3.48
C GLU A 74 -31.35 6.54 -4.98
N ALA A 75 -30.53 5.90 -5.82
CA ALA A 75 -30.76 5.85 -7.26
C ALA A 75 -31.99 5.00 -7.62
N GLY A 76 -32.26 3.93 -6.88
CA GLY A 76 -33.47 3.13 -7.04
C GLY A 76 -34.74 3.92 -6.71
N ASP A 77 -34.68 4.75 -5.67
CA ASP A 77 -35.78 5.63 -5.24
C ASP A 77 -35.96 6.83 -6.20
N ALA A 78 -34.87 7.40 -6.71
CA ALA A 78 -34.90 8.51 -7.67
C ALA A 78 -35.37 8.11 -9.08
N VAL A 79 -35.08 6.87 -9.52
CA VAL A 79 -35.56 6.34 -10.81
C VAL A 79 -37.09 6.19 -10.84
N GLU A 80 -37.76 6.13 -9.68
CA GLU A 80 -39.22 6.12 -9.61
C GLU A 80 -39.85 7.53 -9.74
N VAL A 81 -39.07 8.62 -9.64
CA VAL A 81 -39.63 9.98 -9.50
C VAL A 81 -39.31 10.97 -10.64
N HIS A 82 -38.49 10.66 -11.66
CA HIS A 82 -38.10 11.73 -12.59
C HIS A 82 -37.88 11.32 -14.06
N ILE A 83 -38.87 11.62 -14.92
CA ILE A 83 -38.63 11.98 -16.33
C ILE A 83 -39.07 13.43 -16.51
N ASP A 84 -38.11 14.35 -16.56
CA ASP A 84 -38.05 15.43 -17.55
C ASP A 84 -36.70 16.15 -17.46
N ILE A 85 -35.94 16.19 -18.57
CA ILE A 85 -34.63 16.84 -18.68
C ILE A 85 -34.78 18.15 -19.45
N PRO A 86 -34.09 19.23 -19.02
CA PRO A 86 -33.30 19.99 -19.98
C PRO A 86 -31.86 20.26 -19.52
N VAL A 87 -31.03 20.56 -20.52
CA VAL A 87 -29.56 20.49 -20.60
C VAL A 87 -28.86 21.83 -20.29
N LEU A 88 -27.51 21.77 -20.13
CA LEU A 88 -26.43 22.80 -20.20
C LEU A 88 -25.90 23.26 -18.83
N THR A 89 -24.60 23.40 -18.51
CA THR A 89 -23.36 23.75 -19.26
C THR A 89 -22.09 23.28 -18.49
N PRO A 90 -20.90 23.23 -19.13
CA PRO A 90 -19.65 22.77 -18.50
C PRO A 90 -19.03 23.81 -17.54
N VAL A 91 -18.53 23.35 -16.38
CA VAL A 91 -17.84 24.16 -15.36
C VAL A 91 -16.35 23.73 -15.28
N PRO A 92 -15.39 24.69 -15.22
CA PRO A 92 -13.97 24.44 -15.48
C PRO A 92 -13.23 23.78 -14.30
N ALA A 93 -12.12 23.12 -14.64
CA ALA A 93 -11.30 22.29 -13.76
C ALA A 93 -10.63 23.09 -12.60
N PRO A 94 -10.55 22.51 -11.39
CA PRO A 94 -9.78 23.09 -10.30
C PRO A 94 -8.26 22.91 -10.51
N PRO A 95 -7.44 23.89 -10.09
CA PRO A 95 -5.98 23.82 -10.23
C PRO A 95 -5.38 22.70 -9.37
N THR A 96 -4.47 21.94 -9.98
CA THR A 96 -3.67 20.89 -9.35
C THR A 96 -2.82 21.50 -8.24
N ALA A 97 -3.12 21.14 -6.98
CA ALA A 97 -2.26 21.43 -5.86
C ALA A 97 -1.06 20.47 -5.91
N ASN A 98 0.07 21.01 -6.35
CA ASN A 98 1.35 20.32 -6.39
C ASN A 98 1.82 20.12 -4.94
N ILE A 99 1.59 18.95 -4.36
CA ILE A 99 2.27 18.56 -3.13
C ILE A 99 3.69 18.19 -3.53
N ALA A 100 4.57 19.18 -3.58
CA ALA A 100 6.00 18.96 -3.55
C ALA A 100 6.31 18.37 -2.17
N THR A 101 6.41 17.05 -2.09
CA THR A 101 7.05 16.38 -0.97
C THR A 101 8.53 16.78 -1.02
N ALA A 102 8.86 17.87 -0.31
CA ALA A 102 10.23 18.20 0.01
C ALA A 102 10.76 17.06 0.88
N LEU A 103 11.57 16.22 0.25
CA LEU A 103 12.33 15.17 0.89
C LEU A 103 13.18 15.82 2.01
N PRO A 104 13.02 15.46 3.29
CA PRO A 104 13.94 15.91 4.32
C PRO A 104 15.34 15.41 3.97
N ALA A 105 16.31 16.33 3.90
CA ALA A 105 17.71 15.97 3.78
C ALA A 105 18.09 15.11 4.98
N ASP A 106 18.39 13.83 4.74
CA ASP A 106 18.98 12.93 5.73
C ASP A 106 20.34 13.50 6.15
N THR A 107 20.33 14.21 7.27
CA THR A 107 21.55 14.44 8.05
C THR A 107 21.77 13.15 8.84
N PRO A 108 22.88 12.40 8.63
CA PRO A 108 23.06 11.12 9.30
C PRO A 108 23.31 11.36 10.78
N THR A 109 22.24 11.30 11.57
CA THR A 109 22.31 11.18 13.01
C THR A 109 22.79 9.76 13.31
N GLN A 110 24.07 9.62 13.65
CA GLN A 110 24.64 8.35 14.09
C GLN A 110 23.95 7.91 15.38
N SER A 111 23.01 6.98 15.25
CA SER A 111 22.50 6.19 16.37
C SER A 111 23.55 5.10 16.71
N PRO A 112 23.72 4.70 17.98
CA PRO A 112 24.71 3.68 18.36
C PRO A 112 24.45 2.39 17.57
N GLY A 113 25.46 1.97 16.80
CA GLY A 113 25.33 0.91 15.80
C GLY A 113 24.90 -0.41 16.41
N THR A 114 23.79 -0.94 15.93
CA THR A 114 23.45 -2.34 16.12
C THR A 114 24.45 -3.22 15.35
N PRO A 115 24.64 -4.50 15.69
CA PRO A 115 25.52 -5.40 14.94
C PRO A 115 25.18 -5.51 13.44
N GLU A 116 23.93 -5.19 13.07
CA GLU A 116 23.45 -5.15 11.70
C GLU A 116 23.92 -3.89 10.95
N ASP A 117 24.02 -2.75 11.65
CA ASP A 117 24.60 -1.52 11.09
C ASP A 117 26.09 -1.68 10.77
N GLU A 118 26.82 -2.44 11.60
CA GLU A 118 28.22 -2.76 11.34
C GLU A 118 28.37 -3.65 10.10
N ARG A 119 27.45 -4.60 9.91
CA ARG A 119 27.42 -5.46 8.71
C ARG A 119 27.08 -4.65 7.45
N HIS A 120 26.11 -3.74 7.51
CA HIS A 120 25.79 -2.84 6.40
C HIS A 120 26.94 -1.88 6.08
N ALA A 121 27.63 -1.36 7.10
CA ALA A 121 28.82 -0.53 6.90
C ALA A 121 29.96 -1.33 6.22
N ALA A 122 30.18 -2.59 6.62
CA ALA A 122 31.15 -3.46 5.97
C ALA A 122 30.80 -3.74 4.50
N TYR A 123 29.52 -3.98 4.20
CA TYR A 123 29.04 -4.18 2.84
C TYR A 123 29.20 -2.92 1.98
N ASN A 124 28.83 -1.75 2.50
CA ASN A 124 28.99 -0.47 1.82
C ASN A 124 30.47 -0.16 1.54
N ARG A 125 31.38 -0.50 2.47
CA ARG A 125 32.83 -0.41 2.23
C ARG A 125 33.31 -1.33 1.11
N MET A 126 32.79 -2.56 1.03
CA MET A 126 33.12 -3.50 -0.04
C MET A 126 32.64 -2.98 -1.40
N LEU A 127 31.40 -2.49 -1.50
CA LEU A 127 30.87 -1.88 -2.73
C LEU A 127 31.69 -0.66 -3.17
N ALA A 128 32.06 0.21 -2.23
CA ALA A 128 32.91 1.36 -2.53
C ALA A 128 34.29 0.93 -3.05
N ALA A 129 34.87 -0.14 -2.50
CA ALA A 129 36.13 -0.68 -2.97
C ALA A 129 36.04 -1.26 -4.39
N LEU A 130 34.92 -1.90 -4.75
CA LEU A 130 34.68 -2.39 -6.12
C LEU A 130 34.47 -1.22 -7.09
N ALA A 131 33.66 -0.22 -6.72
CA ALA A 131 33.45 0.96 -7.56
C ALA A 131 34.75 1.73 -7.84
N ALA A 132 35.66 1.80 -6.86
CA ALA A 132 36.97 2.40 -7.03
C ALA A 132 37.88 1.60 -7.99
N GLN A 133 37.77 0.27 -7.98
CA GLN A 133 38.49 -0.60 -8.92
C GLN A 133 37.97 -0.42 -10.34
N ASP A 134 36.65 -0.44 -10.54
CA ASP A 134 36.03 -0.22 -11.85
C ASP A 134 36.41 1.15 -12.46
N THR A 135 36.41 2.20 -11.63
CA THR A 135 36.79 3.56 -12.08
C THR A 135 38.28 3.65 -12.44
N ALA A 136 39.15 2.94 -11.71
CA ALA A 136 40.57 2.88 -12.01
C ALA A 136 40.87 2.08 -13.28
N GLU A 137 40.08 1.04 -13.58
CA GLU A 137 40.19 0.27 -14.81
C GLU A 137 39.69 1.06 -16.04
N ASP A 138 38.62 1.83 -15.91
CA ASP A 138 38.06 2.65 -17.00
C ASP A 138 38.96 3.85 -17.34
N GLY A 139 39.61 4.45 -16.34
CA GLY A 139 40.59 5.54 -16.53
C GLY A 139 41.92 5.10 -17.17
N GLN A 140 42.15 3.80 -17.35
CA GLN A 140 43.37 3.25 -17.94
C GLN A 140 43.19 2.76 -19.39
N ARG A 141 41.99 2.91 -19.96
CA ARG A 141 41.69 2.69 -21.39
C ARG A 141 41.65 4.00 -22.17
#